data_AF-A0A2N4UJ09-F1
#
_entry.id   AF-A0A2N4UJ09-F1
#
_cell.length_a   1.000
_cell.length_b   1.000
_cell.length_c   1.000
_cell.angle_alpha   90.00
_cell.angle_beta   90.00
_cell.angle_gamma   90.00
#
_symmetry.space_group_name_H-M   'P 1'
#
loop_
_entity.id
_entity.type
_entity.pdbx_description
1 polymer ?
#
loop_
_entity_poly.entity_id
_entity_poly.type
_entity_poly.pdbx_seq_one_letter_code
_entity_poly.pdbx_strand_id
1 'polypeptide(L)'
;MIDESSKIKQVVALGKQRFFERHPELMREVDAIADQDAHASGKSADELREIAKYRAIAGVTKAMGKDSFVMLLELGSDSTEEFEQLIAAQNVQIKRLIGM
;
A
#
# COMPACT_ATOMS: atom_id res chain seq x y z
N MET A 1 -13.08 -11.64 17.96
CA MET A 1 -12.21 -10.48 17.70
C MET A 1 -12.07 -10.38 16.20
N ILE A 2 -12.46 -9.27 15.59
CA ILE A 2 -12.10 -9.01 14.19
C ILE A 2 -10.58 -8.92 14.19
N ASP A 3 -9.94 -9.80 13.43
CA ASP A 3 -8.49 -9.90 13.35
C ASP A 3 -7.93 -8.54 12.86
N GLU A 4 -7.22 -7.83 13.73
CA GLU A 4 -6.70 -6.47 13.43
C GLU A 4 -5.80 -6.48 12.19
N SER A 5 -5.12 -7.60 11.90
CA SER A 5 -4.34 -7.78 10.67
C SER A 5 -5.23 -7.82 9.42
N SER A 6 -6.42 -8.43 9.49
CA SER A 6 -7.42 -8.38 8.42
C SER A 6 -7.90 -6.95 8.14
N LYS A 7 -8.15 -6.15 9.20
CA LYS A 7 -8.57 -4.74 9.05
C LYS A 7 -7.46 -3.89 8.44
N ILE A 8 -6.21 -4.03 8.89
CA ILE A 8 -5.05 -3.35 8.31
C ILE A 8 -4.93 -3.68 6.81
N LYS A 9 -5.06 -4.95 6.41
CA LYS A 9 -5.01 -5.35 5.00
C LYS A 9 -6.09 -4.68 4.16
N GLN A 10 -7.33 -4.60 4.67
CA GLN A 10 -8.43 -3.94 3.98
C GLN A 10 -8.17 -2.44 3.82
N VAL A 11 -7.72 -1.77 4.89
CA VAL A 11 -7.40 -0.34 4.86
C VAL A 11 -6.25 -0.06 3.89
N VAL A 12 -5.21 -0.89 3.88
CA VAL A 12 -4.11 -0.76 2.90
C VAL A 12 -4.61 -0.94 1.48
N ALA A 13 -5.49 -1.92 1.21
CA ALA A 13 -6.08 -2.10 -0.11
C ALA A 13 -6.89 -0.87 -0.56
N LEU A 14 -7.69 -0.30 0.34
CA LEU A 14 -8.45 0.92 0.08
C LEU A 14 -7.54 2.14 -0.11
N GLY A 15 -6.46 2.25 0.67
CA GLY A 15 -5.45 3.28 0.53
C GLY A 15 -4.73 3.20 -0.82
N LYS A 16 -4.42 1.99 -1.30
CA LYS A 16 -3.87 1.80 -2.66
C LYS A 16 -4.85 2.28 -3.72
N GLN A 17 -6.13 1.91 -3.60
CA GLN A 17 -7.15 2.36 -4.55
C GLN A 17 -7.24 3.88 -4.57
N ARG A 18 -7.42 4.52 -3.41
CA ARG A 18 -7.52 5.98 -3.28
C ARG A 18 -6.25 6.71 -3.74
N PHE A 19 -5.07 6.10 -3.58
CA PHE A 19 -3.82 6.64 -4.10
C PHE A 19 -3.85 6.73 -5.63
N PHE A 20 -4.21 5.65 -6.33
CA PHE A 20 -4.27 5.65 -7.80
C PHE A 20 -5.47 6.42 -8.36
N GLU A 21 -6.55 6.58 -7.59
CA GLU A 21 -7.63 7.52 -7.93
C GLU A 21 -7.16 8.98 -7.93
N ARG A 22 -6.22 9.33 -7.02
CA ARG A 22 -5.60 10.66 -6.96
C ARG A 22 -4.44 10.85 -7.94
N HIS A 23 -3.84 9.75 -8.40
CA HIS A 23 -2.71 9.73 -9.32
C HIS A 23 -2.98 8.80 -10.52
N PRO A 24 -3.97 9.11 -11.37
CA PRO A 24 -4.33 8.25 -12.50
C PRO A 24 -3.19 8.13 -13.52
N GLU A 25 -2.30 9.11 -13.61
CA GLU A 25 -1.10 9.04 -14.45
C GLU A 25 -0.15 7.92 -14.03
N LEU A 26 0.04 7.69 -12.73
CA LEU A 26 0.91 6.62 -12.22
C LEU A 26 0.31 5.25 -12.49
N MET A 27 -1.01 5.13 -12.49
CA MET A 27 -1.68 3.87 -12.83
C MET A 27 -1.43 3.49 -14.31
N ARG A 28 -1.43 4.47 -15.22
CA ARG A 28 -1.10 4.23 -16.64
C ARG A 28 0.35 3.78 -16.82
N GLU A 29 1.28 4.37 -16.07
CA GLU A 29 2.68 3.93 -16.08
C GLU A 29 2.84 2.51 -15.54
N VAL A 30 2.15 2.19 -14.44
CA VAL A 30 2.10 0.83 -13.87
C VAL A 30 1.59 -0.18 -14.90
N ASP A 31 0.52 0.13 -15.61
CA ASP A 31 -0.05 -0.75 -16.64
C ASP A 31 0.91 -0.95 -17.81
N ALA A 32 1.53 0.14 -18.30
CA ALA A 32 2.51 0.06 -19.38
C ALA A 32 3.74 -0.79 -19.01
N ILE A 33 4.24 -0.65 -17.77
CA ILE A 33 5.37 -1.45 -17.27
C ILE A 33 4.97 -2.92 -17.10
N ALA A 34 3.79 -3.18 -16.53
CA ALA A 34 3.32 -4.55 -16.29
C ALA A 34 3.12 -5.32 -17.60
N ASP A 35 2.56 -4.67 -18.63
CA ASP A 35 2.38 -5.28 -19.95
C ASP A 35 3.73 -5.56 -20.64
N GLN A 36 4.69 -4.63 -20.55
CA GLN A 36 6.05 -4.83 -21.08
C GLN A 36 6.77 -5.99 -20.39
N ASP A 37 6.70 -6.06 -19.06
CA ASP A 37 7.37 -7.09 -18.26
C ASP A 37 6.70 -8.47 -18.43
N ALA A 38 5.38 -8.52 -18.59
CA ALA A 38 4.64 -9.77 -18.80
C ALA A 38 5.05 -10.45 -20.11
N HIS A 39 5.25 -9.66 -21.17
CA HIS A 39 5.78 -10.16 -22.45
C HIS A 39 7.21 -10.69 -22.35
N ALA A 40 8.01 -10.19 -21.41
CA ALA A 40 9.42 -10.53 -21.27
C ALA A 40 9.71 -11.68 -20.29
N SER A 41 8.88 -11.89 -19.26
CA SER A 41 9.26 -12.69 -18.08
C SER A 41 8.39 -13.91 -17.79
N GLY A 42 7.33 -14.16 -18.56
CA GLY A 42 6.47 -15.36 -18.41
C GLY A 42 5.74 -15.46 -17.06
N LYS A 43 5.78 -14.39 -16.26
CA LYS A 43 5.02 -14.24 -15.02
C LYS A 43 3.61 -13.74 -15.33
N SER A 44 2.68 -14.03 -14.42
CA SER A 44 1.31 -13.54 -14.53
C SER A 44 1.29 -12.01 -14.55
N ALA A 45 0.61 -11.41 -15.52
CA ALA A 45 0.50 -9.95 -15.65
C ALA A 45 -0.06 -9.30 -14.37
N ASP A 46 -0.96 -9.98 -13.66
CA ASP A 46 -1.52 -9.51 -12.39
C ASP A 46 -0.48 -9.41 -11.27
N GLU A 47 0.43 -10.37 -11.17
CA GLU A 47 1.51 -10.34 -10.16
C GLU A 47 2.50 -9.21 -10.44
N LEU A 48 2.85 -9.01 -11.71
CA LEU A 48 3.72 -7.91 -12.15
C LEU A 48 3.06 -6.56 -11.91
N ARG A 49 1.76 -6.45 -12.18
CA ARG A 49 0.97 -5.25 -11.93
C ARG A 49 0.94 -4.90 -10.43
N GLU A 50 0.70 -5.86 -9.54
CA GLU A 50 0.75 -5.58 -8.10
C GLU A 50 2.14 -5.14 -7.64
N ILE A 51 3.22 -5.77 -8.12
CA ILE A 51 4.60 -5.34 -7.81
C ILE A 51 4.87 -3.91 -8.30
N ALA A 52 4.44 -3.60 -9.54
CA ALA A 52 4.61 -2.28 -10.13
C ALA A 52 3.83 -1.21 -9.36
N LYS A 53 2.59 -1.50 -8.91
CA LYS A 53 1.83 -0.59 -8.03
C LYS A 53 2.58 -0.26 -6.75
N TYR A 54 3.11 -1.29 -6.06
CA TYR A 54 3.89 -1.06 -4.84
C TYR A 54 5.15 -0.24 -5.09
N ARG A 55 5.85 -0.47 -6.22
CA ARG A 55 7.00 0.35 -6.61
C ARG A 55 6.62 1.80 -6.89
N ALA A 56 5.53 2.05 -7.60
CA ALA A 56 5.06 3.40 -7.90
C ALA A 56 4.73 4.15 -6.60
N ILE A 57 3.95 3.54 -5.70
CA ILE A 57 3.64 4.13 -4.39
C ILE A 57 4.92 4.42 -3.62
N ALA A 58 5.84 3.46 -3.53
CA ALA A 58 7.11 3.62 -2.81
C ALA A 58 8.02 4.70 -3.42
N GLY A 59 7.98 4.89 -4.74
CA GLY A 59 8.71 5.96 -5.43
C GLY A 59 8.21 7.33 -5.03
N VAL A 60 6.89 7.53 -5.03
CA VAL A 60 6.26 8.80 -4.63
C VAL A 60 6.49 9.09 -3.16
N THR A 61 6.23 8.13 -2.28
CA THR A 61 6.39 8.33 -0.82
C THR A 61 7.84 8.62 -0.47
N LYS A 62 8.80 7.94 -1.10
CA LYS A 62 10.24 8.22 -0.93
C LYS A 62 10.62 9.63 -1.36
N ALA A 63 10.09 10.11 -2.49
CA ALA A 63 10.32 11.49 -2.94
C ALA A 63 9.72 12.53 -1.96
N MET A 64 8.65 12.17 -1.26
CA MET A 64 8.02 13.00 -0.23
C MET A 64 8.64 12.83 1.17
N GLY A 65 9.62 11.95 1.34
CA GLY A 65 10.19 11.61 2.65
C GLY A 65 9.20 10.94 3.61
N LYS A 66 8.16 10.29 3.08
CA LYS A 66 7.12 9.61 3.85
C LYS A 66 7.26 8.08 3.77
N ASP A 67 6.79 7.41 4.81
CA ASP A 67 6.65 5.95 4.80
C ASP A 67 5.42 5.54 3.97
N SER A 68 5.64 4.63 3.01
CA SER A 68 4.60 4.16 2.09
C SER A 68 3.45 3.48 2.80
N PHE A 69 3.72 2.71 3.85
CA PHE A 69 2.71 1.99 4.60
C PHE A 69 1.87 2.95 5.43
N VAL A 70 2.49 3.91 6.11
CA VAL A 70 1.79 4.95 6.87
C VAL A 70 0.89 5.79 5.96
N MET A 71 1.38 6.18 4.78
CA MET A 71 0.57 6.92 3.80
C MET A 71 -0.63 6.13 3.30
N LEU A 72 -0.47 4.82 3.07
CA LEU A 72 -1.59 3.97 2.64
C LEU A 72 -2.62 3.79 3.75
N LEU A 73 -2.20 3.71 5.02
CA LEU A 73 -3.13 3.72 6.15
C LEU A 73 -3.89 5.04 6.22
N GLU A 74 -3.20 6.17 6.13
CA GLU A 74 -3.82 7.50 6.15
C GLU A 74 -4.85 7.67 5.04
N LEU A 75 -4.52 7.25 3.82
CA LEU A 75 -5.43 7.33 2.68
C LEU A 75 -6.59 6.34 2.78
N GLY A 76 -6.33 5.15 3.33
CA GLY A 76 -7.30 4.07 3.42
C GLY A 76 -8.28 4.21 4.58
N SER A 77 -7.93 4.95 5.63
CA SER A 77 -8.81 5.21 6.76
C SER A 77 -9.94 6.16 6.38
N ASP A 78 -11.10 5.97 6.99
CA ASP A 78 -12.27 6.82 6.82
C ASP A 78 -12.25 8.03 7.77
N SER A 79 -11.42 7.98 8.83
CA SER A 79 -11.23 9.07 9.79
C SER A 79 -9.81 9.10 10.36
N THR A 80 -9.43 10.25 10.92
CA THR A 80 -8.17 10.41 11.66
C THR A 80 -8.10 9.48 12.88
N GLU A 81 -9.23 9.28 13.57
CA GLU A 81 -9.32 8.39 14.74
C GLU A 81 -9.05 6.93 14.35
N GLU A 82 -9.61 6.46 13.23
CA GLU A 82 -9.34 5.13 12.70
C GLU A 82 -7.87 4.97 12.32
N PHE A 83 -7.27 5.97 11.68
CA PHE A 83 -5.85 5.97 11.34
C PHE A 83 -4.96 5.84 12.58
N GLU A 84 -5.22 6.65 13.61
CA GLU A 84 -4.46 6.61 14.86
C GLU A 84 -4.55 5.25 15.57
N GLN A 85 -5.75 4.65 15.57
CA GLN A 85 -5.96 3.31 16.13
C GLN A 85 -5.15 2.24 15.38
N LEU A 86 -5.10 2.30 14.05
CA LEU A 86 -4.35 1.34 13.23
C LEU A 86 -2.84 1.48 13.43
N ILE A 87 -2.34 2.72 13.53
CA ILE A 87 -0.92 2.98 13.86
C ILE A 87 -0.59 2.49 15.27
N ALA A 88 -1.45 2.74 16.25
CA ALA A 88 -1.27 2.25 17.61
C ALA A 88 -1.24 0.70 17.65
N ALA A 89 -2.17 0.04 16.95
CA ALA A 89 -2.22 -1.41 16.85
C ALA A 89 -0.96 -1.98 16.19
N GLN A 90 -0.49 -1.36 15.10
CA GLN A 90 0.76 -1.75 14.45
C GLN A 90 1.96 -1.62 15.41
N ASN A 91 2.07 -0.51 16.12
CA ASN A 91 3.15 -0.27 17.06
C ASN A 91 3.15 -1.27 18.23
N VAL A 92 1.97 -1.66 18.72
CA VAL A 92 1.83 -2.71 19.74
C VAL A 92 2.30 -4.05 19.20
N GLN A 93 1.96 -4.41 17.96
CA GLN A 93 2.43 -5.65 17.34
C GLN A 93 3.95 -5.66 17.17
N ILE A 94 4.54 -4.55 16.73
CA ILE A 94 6.00 -4.41 16.60
C ILE A 94 6.69 -4.57 17.96
N LYS A 95 6.19 -3.88 19.01
CA LYS A 95 6.74 -3.99 20.38
C LYS A 95 6.72 -5.43 20.88
N ARG A 96 5.59 -6.13 20.69
CA ARG A 96 5.46 -7.55 21.05
C ARG A 96 6.46 -8.44 20.29
N LEU A 97 6.71 -8.17 19.01
CA LEU A 97 7.66 -8.94 18.18
C LEU A 97 9.12 -8.74 18.60
N ILE A 98 9.48 -7.55 19.09
CA ILE A 98 10.85 -7.23 19.53
C ILE A 98 11.05 -7.46 21.04
N GLY A 99 10.07 -8.03 21.74
CA GLY A 99 10.19 -8.41 23.15
C GLY A 99 10.14 -7.24 24.13
N MET A 100 9.51 -6.13 23.76
CA MET A 100 9.25 -4.95 24.63
C MET A 100 7.80 -4.86 25.08
#